data_AF-A0A010T3U1-F1
#
_entry.id   AF-A0A010T3U1-F1
#
_cell.length_a   1.000
_cell.length_b   1.000
_cell.length_c   1.000
_cell.angle_alpha   90.00
_cell.angle_beta   90.00
_cell.angle_gamma   90.00
#
_symmetry.space_group_name_H-M   'P 1'
#
loop_
_entity.id
_entity.type
_entity.pdbx_description
1 polymer ?
#
loop_
_entity_poly.entity_id
_entity_poly.type
_entity_poly.pdbx_seq_one_letter_code
_entity_poly.pdbx_strand_id
1 'polypeptide(L)'
;MNKNQNHLNYIYPLLVLVTSGAGIATIINNLSAGVYPIHQDSIGLPIGAIILVCLTLGTMHLLQLPHRIKMKNGHPAGARLKTLSFISGAISFLLLAGSIDYWYMPDHIIIALFYSFTAMAYFALQIQLLKKHHPA
;
A
#
# COMPACT_ATOMS: atom_id res chain seq x y z
N MET A 1 22.87 11.44 10.76
CA MET A 1 21.99 10.74 9.80
C MET A 1 20.67 10.39 10.50
N ASN A 2 19.53 10.83 9.99
CA ASN A 2 18.27 10.87 10.76
C ASN A 2 17.64 9.47 10.88
N LYS A 3 17.53 8.92 12.10
CA LYS A 3 16.98 7.58 12.43
C LYS A 3 15.65 7.28 11.71
N ASN A 4 14.83 8.30 11.49
CA ASN A 4 13.52 8.24 10.84
C ASN A 4 13.52 7.64 9.41
N GLN A 5 14.62 7.67 8.67
CA GLN A 5 14.67 7.19 7.28
C GLN A 5 14.59 5.65 7.17
N ASN A 6 15.04 4.90 8.17
CA ASN A 6 14.95 3.44 8.13
C ASN A 6 13.55 2.95 8.51
N HIS A 7 12.86 3.66 9.40
CA HIS A 7 11.58 3.21 9.95
C HIS A 7 10.47 3.16 8.91
N LEU A 8 10.40 4.10 7.95
CA LEU A 8 9.34 4.09 6.94
C LEU A 8 9.34 2.85 6.03
N ASN A 9 10.50 2.26 5.76
CA ASN A 9 10.60 1.02 4.98
C ASN A 9 9.95 -0.18 5.68
N TYR A 10 9.79 -0.11 7.01
CA TYR A 10 9.11 -1.13 7.82
C TYR A 10 7.68 -0.71 8.17
N ILE A 11 7.43 0.58 8.38
CA ILE A 11 6.10 1.11 8.70
C ILE A 11 5.14 0.92 7.53
N TYR A 12 5.55 1.21 6.29
CA TYR A 12 4.67 1.03 5.14
C TYR A 12 4.18 -0.42 4.96
N PRO A 13 5.05 -1.45 4.88
CA PRO A 13 4.56 -2.83 4.75
C PRO A 13 3.75 -3.29 5.96
N LEU A 14 4.08 -2.82 7.17
CA LEU A 14 3.26 -3.08 8.36
C LEU A 14 1.86 -2.49 8.21
N LEU A 15 1.74 -1.24 7.74
CA LEU A 15 0.45 -0.58 7.52
C LEU A 15 -0.37 -1.26 6.41
N VAL A 16 0.28 -1.79 5.37
CA VAL A 16 -0.38 -2.61 4.35
C VAL A 16 -1.02 -3.85 4.99
N LEU A 17 -0.29 -4.55 5.87
CA LEU A 17 -0.82 -5.72 6.59
C LEU A 17 -1.96 -5.34 7.53
N VAL A 18 -1.79 -4.26 8.32
CA VAL A 18 -2.82 -3.76 9.25
C VAL A 18 -4.09 -3.36 8.49
N THR A 19 -3.94 -2.63 7.39
CA THR A 19 -5.07 -2.21 6.52
C THR A 19 -5.81 -3.41 5.96
N SER A 20 -5.06 -4.43 5.52
CA SER A 20 -5.66 -5.65 4.97
C SER A 20 -6.41 -6.43 6.04
N GLY A 21 -5.82 -6.58 7.23
CA GLY A 21 -6.48 -7.22 8.36
C GLY A 21 -7.73 -6.47 8.83
N ALA A 22 -7.64 -5.15 8.97
CA ALA A 22 -8.78 -4.30 9.33
C ALA A 22 -9.89 -4.35 8.27
N GLY A 23 -9.54 -4.36 6.99
CA GLY A 23 -10.49 -4.47 5.89
C GLY A 23 -11.24 -5.80 5.91
N ILE A 24 -10.52 -6.92 6.07
CA ILE A 24 -11.13 -8.25 6.18
C ILE A 24 -12.03 -8.33 7.41
N ALA A 25 -11.58 -7.84 8.57
CA ALA A 25 -12.38 -7.79 9.79
C ALA A 25 -13.66 -6.96 9.60
N THR A 26 -13.58 -5.84 8.89
CA THR A 26 -14.75 -4.99 8.57
C THR A 26 -15.75 -5.74 7.70
N ILE A 27 -15.30 -6.46 6.66
CA ILE A 27 -16.18 -7.28 5.82
C ILE A 27 -16.88 -8.37 6.66
N ILE A 28 -16.14 -9.05 7.53
CA ILE A 28 -16.69 -10.10 8.40
C ILE A 28 -17.73 -9.52 9.36
N ASN A 29 -17.46 -8.36 9.97
CA ASN A 29 -18.40 -7.70 10.88
C ASN A 29 -19.67 -7.27 10.15
N ASN A 30 -19.55 -6.70 8.94
CA ASN A 30 -20.70 -6.31 8.13
C ASN A 30 -21.56 -7.51 7.73
N LEU A 31 -20.93 -8.66 7.46
CA LEU A 31 -21.65 -9.91 7.23
C LEU A 31 -22.43 -10.34 8.48
N SER A 32 -21.79 -10.35 9.66
CA SER A 32 -22.46 -10.69 10.92
C SER A 32 -23.61 -9.72 11.27
N ALA A 33 -23.53 -8.47 10.82
CA ALA A 33 -24.57 -7.46 10.99
C ALA A 33 -25.71 -7.56 9.95
N GLY A 34 -25.66 -8.51 9.01
CA GLY A 34 -26.69 -8.71 7.99
C GLY A 34 -26.67 -7.68 6.86
N VAL A 35 -25.59 -6.90 6.72
CA VAL A 35 -25.41 -5.91 5.63
C VAL A 35 -25.28 -6.61 4.27
N TYR A 36 -24.73 -7.82 4.25
CA TYR A 36 -24.64 -8.65 3.05
C TYR A 36 -25.78 -9.67 2.98
N PRO A 37 -26.43 -9.84 1.81
CA PRO A 37 -27.37 -10.93 1.61
C PRO A 37 -26.64 -12.28 1.66
N ILE A 38 -27.00 -13.10 2.65
CA ILE A 38 -26.38 -14.40 3.00
C ILE A 38 -26.47 -15.44 1.86
N HIS A 39 -27.28 -15.17 0.84
CA HIS A 39 -27.53 -16.07 -0.30
C HIS A 39 -26.53 -15.95 -1.46
N GLN A 40 -25.56 -15.05 -1.39
CA GLN A 40 -24.59 -14.88 -2.47
C GLN A 40 -23.20 -15.30 -1.99
N ASP A 41 -22.48 -16.09 -2.81
CA ASP A 41 -21.03 -16.39 -2.75
C ASP A 41 -20.13 -15.11 -2.78
N SER A 42 -20.67 -13.97 -2.38
CA SER A 42 -20.20 -12.62 -2.64
C SER A 42 -19.16 -12.13 -1.65
N ILE A 43 -18.89 -12.81 -0.53
CA ILE A 43 -17.89 -12.34 0.46
C ILE A 43 -16.45 -12.73 0.08
N GLY A 44 -16.29 -13.79 -0.72
CA GLY A 44 -14.99 -14.24 -1.20
C GLY A 44 -14.33 -13.22 -2.13
N LEU A 45 -15.13 -12.52 -2.94
CA LEU A 45 -14.66 -11.46 -3.84
C LEU A 45 -14.04 -10.25 -3.10
N PRO A 46 -14.71 -9.59 -2.13
CA PRO A 46 -14.15 -8.46 -1.42
C PRO A 46 -12.95 -8.83 -0.56
N ILE A 47 -12.96 -9.99 0.11
CA ILE A 47 -11.80 -10.50 0.86
C ILE A 47 -10.64 -10.80 -0.11
N GLY A 48 -10.93 -11.49 -1.21
CA GLY A 48 -9.95 -11.80 -2.25
C GLY A 48 -9.33 -10.55 -2.86
N ALA A 49 -10.13 -9.51 -3.10
CA ALA A 49 -9.65 -8.22 -3.58
C ALA A 49 -8.66 -7.57 -2.60
N ILE A 50 -8.97 -7.57 -1.30
CA ILE A 50 -8.05 -7.05 -0.27
C ILE A 50 -6.74 -7.84 -0.26
N ILE A 51 -6.81 -9.18 -0.32
CA ILE A 51 -5.61 -10.04 -0.34
C ILE A 51 -4.76 -9.75 -1.59
N LEU A 52 -5.38 -9.65 -2.76
CA LEU A 52 -4.69 -9.34 -4.02
C LEU A 52 -4.02 -7.96 -3.98
N VAL A 53 -4.71 -6.95 -3.45
CA VAL A 53 -4.13 -5.61 -3.27
C VAL A 53 -2.97 -5.66 -2.28
N CYS A 54 -3.11 -6.36 -1.15
CA CYS A 54 -2.05 -6.54 -0.15
C CYS A 54 -0.80 -7.16 -0.77
N LEU A 55 -0.97 -8.27 -1.50
CA LEU A 55 0.13 -8.97 -2.16
C LEU A 55 0.78 -8.07 -3.20
N THR A 56 -0.01 -7.40 -4.02
CA THR A 56 0.51 -6.53 -5.09
C THR A 56 1.28 -5.35 -4.51
N LEU A 57 0.74 -4.66 -3.50
CA LEU A 57 1.44 -3.56 -2.81
C LEU A 57 2.73 -4.04 -2.13
N GLY A 58 2.72 -5.22 -1.53
CA GLY A 58 3.89 -5.87 -0.96
C GLY A 58 4.95 -6.16 -2.01
N THR A 59 4.59 -6.78 -3.13
CA THR A 59 5.49 -7.06 -4.25
C THR A 59 6.06 -5.78 -4.85
N MET A 60 5.23 -4.74 -5.08
CA MET A 60 5.71 -3.46 -5.59
C MET A 60 6.69 -2.78 -4.64
N HIS A 61 6.48 -2.89 -3.33
CA HIS A 61 7.44 -2.40 -2.33
C HIS A 61 8.79 -3.13 -2.44
N LEU A 62 8.76 -4.45 -2.54
CA LEU A 62 9.97 -5.27 -2.71
C LEU A 62 10.72 -4.92 -3.99
N LEU A 63 10.02 -4.66 -5.09
CA LEU A 63 10.63 -4.24 -6.37
C LEU A 63 11.32 -2.87 -6.27
N GLN A 64 10.84 -1.98 -5.39
CA GLN A 64 11.49 -0.68 -5.13
C GLN A 64 12.71 -0.79 -4.20
N LEU A 65 12.84 -1.87 -3.43
CA LEU A 65 13.86 -2.01 -2.39
C LEU A 65 15.31 -1.98 -2.92
N PRO A 66 15.69 -2.67 -4.02
CA PRO A 66 17.05 -2.61 -4.55
C PRO A 66 17.47 -1.21 -4.96
N HIS A 67 16.55 -0.44 -5.55
CA HIS A 67 16.79 0.96 -5.90
C HIS A 67 17.05 1.80 -4.64
N ARG A 68 16.22 1.63 -3.60
CA ARG A 68 16.38 2.31 -2.30
C ARG A 68 17.70 1.98 -1.62
N ILE A 69 18.13 0.72 -1.64
CA ILE A 69 19.39 0.27 -1.04
C ILE A 69 20.59 0.90 -1.76
N LYS A 70 20.61 0.88 -3.11
CA LYS A 70 21.72 1.50 -3.87
C LYS A 70 21.83 2.99 -3.59
N MET A 71 20.71 3.71 -3.64
CA MET A 71 20.66 5.13 -3.29
C MET A 71 21.11 5.36 -1.85
N LYS A 72 20.77 4.46 -0.91
CA LYS A 72 21.24 4.53 0.49
C LYS A 72 22.74 4.40 0.64
N ASN A 73 23.36 3.55 -0.15
CA ASN A 73 24.80 3.36 -0.10
C ASN A 73 25.56 4.39 -0.96
N GLY A 74 24.92 5.46 -1.41
CA GLY A 74 25.54 6.50 -2.24
C GLY A 74 25.85 6.08 -3.68
N HIS A 75 25.35 4.91 -4.11
CA HIS A 75 25.62 4.39 -5.44
C HIS A 75 24.52 4.80 -6.42
N PRO A 76 24.86 5.26 -7.63
CA PRO A 76 23.87 5.55 -8.65
C PRO A 76 23.16 4.25 -9.04
N ALA A 77 21.83 4.27 -9.01
CA ALA A 77 21.05 3.18 -9.55
C ALA A 77 21.07 3.25 -11.09
N GLY A 78 21.36 2.12 -11.75
CA GLY A 78 21.27 2.03 -13.20
C GLY A 78 19.84 2.32 -13.69
N ALA A 79 19.73 2.80 -14.93
CA ALA A 79 18.46 3.23 -15.54
C ALA A 79 17.33 2.20 -15.37
N ARG A 80 17.62 0.90 -15.55
CA ARG A 80 16.64 -0.19 -15.38
C ARG A 80 16.00 -0.21 -13.99
N LEU A 81 16.81 -0.06 -12.93
CA LEU A 81 16.31 -0.07 -11.55
C LEU A 81 15.49 1.19 -11.23
N LYS A 82 15.90 2.34 -11.79
CA LYS A 82 15.15 3.58 -11.64
C LYS A 82 13.78 3.47 -12.32
N THR A 83 13.73 2.98 -13.55
CA THR A 83 12.48 2.76 -14.30
C THR A 83 11.58 1.76 -13.60
N LEU A 84 12.11 0.62 -13.15
CA LEU A 84 11.34 -0.38 -12.40
C LEU A 84 10.78 0.20 -11.11
N SER A 85 11.59 0.97 -10.36
CA SER A 85 11.15 1.62 -9.13
C SER A 85 10.04 2.64 -9.41
N PHE A 86 10.10 3.38 -10.52
CA PHE A 86 9.08 4.35 -10.90
C PHE A 86 7.77 3.69 -11.34
N ILE A 87 7.84 2.64 -12.16
CA ILE A 87 6.66 1.87 -12.59
C ILE A 87 5.98 1.22 -11.38
N SER A 88 6.76 0.53 -10.54
CA SER A 88 6.25 -0.04 -9.28
C SER A 88 5.64 1.06 -8.40
N GLY A 89 6.24 2.24 -8.44
CA GLY A 89 5.79 3.45 -7.78
C GLY A 89 4.38 3.88 -8.19
N ALA A 90 4.16 3.99 -9.50
CA ALA A 90 2.89 4.38 -10.10
C ALA A 90 1.81 3.32 -9.88
N ILE A 91 2.13 2.03 -10.01
CA ILE A 91 1.18 0.94 -9.78
C ILE A 91 0.67 0.97 -8.34
N SER A 92 1.56 1.09 -7.34
CA SER A 92 1.13 1.19 -5.94
C SER A 92 0.24 2.40 -5.68
N PHE A 93 0.56 3.56 -6.28
CA PHE A 93 -0.28 4.76 -6.15
C PHE A 93 -1.68 4.54 -6.71
N LEU A 94 -1.78 4.00 -7.93
CA LEU A 94 -3.07 3.75 -8.58
C LEU A 94 -3.92 2.73 -7.80
N LEU A 95 -3.29 1.67 -7.29
CA LEU A 95 -3.96 0.69 -6.45
C LEU A 95 -4.49 1.30 -5.14
N LEU A 96 -3.70 2.13 -4.48
CA LEU A 96 -4.12 2.82 -3.26
C LEU A 96 -5.29 3.77 -3.54
N ALA A 97 -5.19 4.61 -4.57
CA ALA A 97 -6.26 5.54 -4.95
C ALA A 97 -7.55 4.79 -5.34
N GLY A 98 -7.43 3.76 -6.19
CA GLY A 98 -8.55 2.94 -6.60
C GLY A 98 -9.18 2.16 -5.45
N SER A 99 -8.38 1.72 -4.46
CA SER A 99 -8.92 1.05 -3.27
C SER A 99 -9.68 2.03 -2.37
N ILE A 100 -9.18 3.26 -2.19
CA ILE A 100 -9.89 4.29 -1.43
C ILE A 100 -11.25 4.57 -2.07
N ASP A 101 -11.28 4.81 -3.37
CA ASP A 101 -12.50 5.09 -4.13
C ASP A 101 -13.50 3.92 -4.06
N TYR A 102 -13.03 2.69 -4.31
CA TYR A 102 -13.86 1.49 -4.29
C TYR A 102 -14.53 1.25 -2.92
N TRP A 103 -13.81 1.51 -1.83
CA TRP A 103 -14.31 1.30 -0.48
C TRP A 103 -15.02 2.54 0.11
N TYR A 104 -15.16 3.63 -0.65
CA TYR A 104 -15.80 4.86 -0.21
C TYR A 104 -17.34 4.75 -0.25
N MET A 105 -17.86 3.77 0.50
CA MET A 105 -19.28 3.50 0.69
C MET A 105 -19.60 3.49 2.19
N PRO A 106 -20.84 3.80 2.61
CA PRO A 106 -21.19 3.94 4.04
C PRO A 106 -20.79 2.74 4.90
N ASP A 107 -21.05 1.52 4.41
CA ASP A 107 -20.76 0.30 5.16
C ASP A 107 -19.27 -0.08 5.16
N HIS A 108 -18.47 0.46 4.24
CA HIS A 108 -17.04 0.12 4.06
C HIS A 108 -16.10 1.29 4.33
N ILE A 109 -16.61 2.42 4.82
CA ILE A 109 -15.86 3.66 4.99
C ILE A 109 -14.60 3.48 5.85
N ILE A 110 -14.65 2.58 6.83
CA ILE A 110 -13.51 2.22 7.67
C ILE A 110 -12.36 1.67 6.82
N ILE A 111 -12.66 0.82 5.83
CA ILE A 111 -11.66 0.25 4.92
C ILE A 111 -11.00 1.37 4.09
N ALA A 112 -11.78 2.31 3.56
CA ALA A 112 -11.26 3.47 2.83
C ALA A 112 -10.35 4.36 3.70
N LEU A 113 -10.69 4.55 4.97
CA LEU A 113 -9.84 5.29 5.92
C LEU A 113 -8.49 4.59 6.15
N PHE A 114 -8.47 3.27 6.35
CA PHE A 114 -7.22 2.51 6.49
C PHE A 114 -6.36 2.58 5.21
N TYR A 115 -6.96 2.47 4.03
CA TYR A 115 -6.24 2.67 2.78
C TYR A 115 -5.69 4.10 2.65
N SER A 116 -6.41 5.11 3.14
CA SER A 116 -5.95 6.50 3.17
C SER A 116 -4.72 6.67 4.07
N PHE A 117 -4.71 6.07 5.27
CA PHE A 117 -3.53 6.07 6.14
C PHE A 117 -2.33 5.38 5.49
N THR A 118 -2.57 4.23 4.85
CA THR A 118 -1.52 3.51 4.12
C THR A 118 -1.01 4.33 2.94
N ALA A 119 -1.88 5.05 2.22
CA ALA A 119 -1.49 5.94 1.14
C ALA A 119 -0.61 7.09 1.66
N MET A 120 -0.94 7.71 2.79
CA MET A 120 -0.09 8.75 3.39
C MET A 120 1.30 8.22 3.75
N ALA A 121 1.40 7.04 4.35
CA ALA A 121 2.69 6.40 4.65
C ALA A 121 3.48 6.11 3.36
N TYR A 122 2.78 5.67 2.31
CA TYR A 122 3.37 5.45 1.00
C TYR A 122 3.91 6.75 0.38
N PHE A 123 3.14 7.84 0.42
CA PHE A 123 3.61 9.16 -0.07
C PHE A 123 4.83 9.63 0.70
N ALA A 124 4.84 9.50 2.02
CA ALA A 124 6.01 9.84 2.83
C ALA A 124 7.25 9.04 2.38
N LEU A 125 7.06 7.74 2.08
CA LEU A 125 8.11 6.86 1.58
C LEU A 125 8.59 7.26 0.16
N GLN A 126 7.71 7.74 -0.72
CA GLN A 126 8.08 8.22 -2.07
C GLN A 126 8.79 9.57 -2.03
N ILE A 127 8.35 10.51 -1.20
CA ILE A 127 9.00 11.81 -1.04
C ILE A 127 10.45 11.63 -0.55
N GLN A 128 10.69 10.69 0.37
CA GLN A 128 12.05 10.37 0.81
C GLN A 128 12.95 9.85 -0.33
N LEU A 129 12.38 9.09 -1.26
CA LEU A 129 13.11 8.60 -2.43
C LEU A 129 13.49 9.77 -3.35
N LEU A 130 12.54 10.66 -3.63
CA LEU A 130 12.74 11.82 -4.51
C LEU A 130 13.76 12.81 -3.97
N LYS A 131 13.71 13.12 -2.66
CA LYS A 131 14.69 14.01 -2.01
C LYS A 131 16.12 13.48 -2.13
N LYS A 132 16.30 12.16 -2.18
CA LYS A 132 17.63 11.54 -2.34
C LYS A 132 18.14 11.58 -3.78
N HIS A 133 17.24 11.80 -4.73
CA HIS A 133 17.57 11.94 -6.15
C HIS A 133 18.06 13.34 -6.52
N HIS A 134 17.77 14.34 -5.68
CA HIS A 134 18.19 15.73 -5.82
C HIS A 134 18.79 16.25 -4.50
N PRO A 135 20.02 15.86 -4.14
CA PRO A 135 20.75 16.57 -3.09
C PRO A 135 20.99 18.01 -3.58
N ALA A 136 20.46 18.97 -2.82
CA ALA A 136 20.77 20.39 -3.01
C ALA A 136 22.26 20.66 -2.76
#